data_AF-X1SDT0-F1
#
_entry.id   AF-X1SDT0-F1
#
_cell.length_a   1.000
_cell.length_b   1.000
_cell.length_c   1.000
_cell.angle_alpha   90.00
_cell.angle_beta   90.00
_cell.angle_gamma   90.00
#
_symmetry.space_group_name_H-M   'P 1'
#
loop_
_entity.id
_entity.type
_entity.pdbx_description
1 polymer ?
#
loop_
_entity_poly.entity_id
_entity_poly.type
_entity_poly.pdbx_seq_one_letter_code
_entity_poly.pdbx_strand_id
1 'polypeptide(L)'
;LEGGISVNNIHNNAIATRHIQPQAITDEEIEAAAILAIHIAEKAVTEIKIAANAITAEKIAAAAVITEKIAVLAVEEGKLAAGAVTEGKVGEAAISEVKLAVGAVTNTKIGALAVSEGKIAVNAITENKINANAVVADKIAANAVTTDKLNALAVVAGKIAADAIESTKIKADAVTADKILAGAIGTEKD
;
A
#
# COMPACT_ATOMS: atom_id res chain seq x y z
N LEU A 1 34.61 -66.60 -37.34
CA LEU A 1 34.45 -65.37 -38.15
C LEU A 1 33.22 -64.66 -37.63
N GLU A 2 33.42 -63.79 -36.66
CA GLU A 2 32.38 -62.95 -36.09
C GLU A 2 31.93 -61.96 -37.17
N GLY A 3 30.72 -62.15 -37.68
CA GLY A 3 30.03 -61.14 -38.47
C GLY A 3 29.50 -60.04 -37.56
N GLY A 4 30.38 -59.41 -36.77
CA GLY A 4 30.01 -58.32 -35.89
C GLY A 4 29.50 -57.13 -36.70
N ILE A 5 28.41 -56.51 -36.25
CA ILE A 5 27.92 -55.27 -36.84
C ILE A 5 28.94 -54.17 -36.50
N SER A 6 29.72 -53.75 -37.49
CA SER A 6 30.62 -52.60 -37.39
C SER A 6 29.98 -51.37 -38.04
N VAL A 7 30.36 -50.17 -37.61
CA VAL A 7 29.92 -48.90 -38.22
C VAL A 7 30.17 -48.87 -39.73
N ASN A 8 31.22 -49.55 -40.20
CA ASN A 8 31.58 -49.63 -41.62
C ASN A 8 30.60 -50.47 -42.46
N ASN A 9 29.74 -51.27 -41.82
CA ASN A 9 28.76 -52.14 -42.46
C ASN A 9 27.32 -51.62 -42.32
N ILE A 10 27.13 -50.46 -41.69
CA ILE A 10 25.83 -49.78 -41.57
C ILE A 10 25.80 -48.59 -42.52
N HIS A 11 24.94 -48.66 -43.54
CA HIS A 11 24.73 -47.53 -44.45
C HIS A 11 23.89 -46.43 -43.78
N ASN A 12 24.04 -45.18 -44.24
CA ASN A 12 23.18 -44.07 -43.78
C ASN A 12 21.69 -44.44 -43.93
N ASN A 13 20.91 -44.18 -42.88
CA ASN A 13 19.48 -44.50 -42.79
C ASN A 13 19.12 -46.01 -42.82
N ALA A 14 20.10 -46.92 -42.72
CA ALA A 14 19.83 -48.36 -42.70
C ALA A 14 18.95 -48.76 -41.48
N ILE A 15 19.07 -48.03 -40.36
CA ILE A 15 18.28 -48.25 -39.16
C ILE A 15 17.05 -47.34 -39.14
N ALA A 16 15.93 -47.81 -39.69
CA ALA A 16 14.60 -47.24 -39.48
C ALA A 16 14.00 -47.60 -38.09
N THR A 17 12.98 -46.86 -37.65
CA THR A 17 12.28 -47.06 -36.37
C THR A 17 11.80 -48.51 -36.17
N ARG A 18 11.39 -49.21 -37.22
CA ARG A 18 10.95 -50.63 -37.14
C ARG A 18 12.04 -51.61 -36.70
N HIS A 19 13.31 -51.24 -36.83
CA HIS A 19 14.44 -52.08 -36.42
C HIS A 19 14.79 -51.89 -34.94
N ILE A 20 14.23 -50.87 -34.28
CA ILE A 20 14.43 -50.57 -32.87
C ILE A 20 13.17 -51.03 -32.13
N GLN A 21 13.31 -52.02 -31.26
CA GLN A 21 12.18 -52.46 -30.44
C GLN A 21 11.75 -51.34 -29.47
N PRO A 22 10.48 -51.27 -29.07
CA PRO A 22 10.05 -50.33 -28.03
C PRO A 22 10.93 -50.47 -26.78
N GLN A 23 11.34 -49.35 -26.19
CA GLN A 23 12.22 -49.28 -25.01
C GLN A 23 13.64 -49.85 -25.18
N ALA A 24 14.06 -50.21 -26.40
CA ALA A 24 15.41 -50.72 -26.64
C ALA A 24 16.54 -49.68 -26.50
N ILE A 25 16.19 -48.40 -26.37
CA ILE A 25 17.14 -47.32 -26.07
C ILE A 25 16.84 -46.85 -24.65
N THR A 26 17.70 -47.25 -23.71
CA THR A 26 17.67 -46.87 -22.29
C THR A 26 18.72 -45.79 -22.02
N ASP A 27 18.89 -45.40 -20.76
CA ASP A 27 19.91 -44.41 -20.38
C ASP A 27 21.34 -44.91 -20.59
N GLU A 28 21.57 -46.23 -20.56
CA GLU A 28 22.88 -46.82 -20.87
C GLU A 28 23.30 -46.66 -22.33
N GLU A 29 22.34 -46.59 -23.28
CA GLU A 29 22.63 -46.39 -24.71
C GLU A 29 22.75 -44.92 -25.11
N ILE A 30 22.45 -43.97 -24.21
CA ILE A 30 22.53 -42.53 -24.47
C ILE A 30 23.63 -41.91 -23.62
N GLU A 31 24.79 -41.65 -24.22
CA GLU A 31 25.88 -40.96 -23.54
C GLU A 31 25.49 -39.56 -23.07
N ALA A 32 26.16 -39.08 -22.01
CA ALA A 32 25.97 -37.73 -21.50
C ALA A 32 26.16 -36.68 -22.61
N ALA A 33 25.21 -35.75 -22.72
CA ALA A 33 25.17 -34.71 -23.77
C ALA A 33 25.01 -35.20 -25.22
N ALA A 34 24.70 -36.48 -25.46
CA ALA A 34 24.41 -36.98 -26.82
C ALA A 34 23.16 -36.35 -27.44
N ILE A 35 22.18 -35.94 -26.64
CA ILE A 35 20.98 -35.24 -27.09
C ILE A 35 21.17 -33.73 -26.95
N LEU A 36 21.39 -33.06 -28.07
CA LEU A 36 21.48 -31.60 -28.17
C LEU A 36 20.12 -30.99 -28.52
N ALA A 37 20.01 -29.67 -28.37
CA ALA A 37 18.79 -28.94 -28.75
C ALA A 37 18.36 -29.19 -30.20
N ILE A 38 19.32 -29.38 -31.12
CA ILE A 38 19.02 -29.67 -32.55
C ILE A 38 18.34 -31.03 -32.76
N HIS A 39 18.49 -31.97 -31.82
CA HIS A 39 17.88 -33.30 -31.88
C HIS A 39 16.42 -33.29 -31.40
N ILE A 40 15.97 -32.20 -30.75
CA ILE A 40 14.63 -32.07 -30.22
C ILE A 40 13.83 -31.13 -31.14
N ALA A 41 12.82 -31.68 -31.81
CA ALA A 41 11.95 -30.87 -32.67
C ALA A 41 11.20 -29.79 -31.85
N GLU A 42 10.84 -28.68 -32.50
CA GLU A 42 10.08 -27.61 -31.86
C GLU A 42 8.78 -28.16 -31.25
N LYS A 43 8.47 -27.77 -30.01
CA LYS A 43 7.29 -28.23 -29.24
C LYS A 43 7.25 -29.75 -28.98
N ALA A 44 8.34 -30.49 -29.23
CA ALA A 44 8.37 -31.93 -28.99
C ALA A 44 8.25 -32.30 -27.49
N VAL A 45 8.64 -31.42 -26.58
CA VAL A 45 8.45 -31.60 -25.13
C VAL A 45 7.13 -30.96 -24.73
N THR A 46 6.12 -31.79 -24.49
CA THR A 46 4.77 -31.40 -24.06
C THR A 46 4.57 -31.71 -22.58
N GLU A 47 3.46 -31.26 -22.00
CA GLU A 47 3.16 -31.44 -20.57
C GLU A 47 3.27 -32.91 -20.11
N ILE A 48 2.68 -33.85 -20.86
CA ILE A 48 2.71 -35.28 -20.51
C ILE A 48 4.13 -35.89 -20.51
N LYS A 49 5.10 -35.25 -21.16
CA LYS A 49 6.50 -35.68 -21.21
C LYS A 49 7.33 -35.15 -20.05
N ILE A 50 6.80 -34.22 -19.26
CA ILE A 50 7.45 -33.68 -18.06
C ILE A 50 6.75 -34.28 -16.85
N ALA A 51 7.46 -35.11 -16.09
CA ALA A 51 6.92 -35.68 -14.86
C ALA A 51 6.56 -34.59 -13.84
N ALA A 52 5.57 -34.87 -12.98
CA ALA A 52 5.19 -33.96 -11.91
C ALA A 52 6.41 -33.61 -11.04
N ASN A 53 6.59 -32.32 -10.74
CA ASN A 53 7.72 -31.77 -9.98
C ASN A 53 9.11 -31.98 -10.61
N ALA A 54 9.19 -32.38 -11.90
CA ALA A 54 10.47 -32.58 -12.56
C ALA A 54 11.28 -31.28 -12.71
N ILE A 55 10.63 -30.12 -12.76
CA ILE A 55 11.28 -28.80 -12.80
C ILE A 55 11.17 -28.17 -11.41
N THR A 56 12.24 -28.27 -10.62
CA THR A 56 12.37 -27.67 -9.29
C THR A 56 12.97 -26.26 -9.39
N ALA A 57 12.91 -25.49 -8.31
CA ALA A 57 13.52 -24.15 -8.26
C ALA A 57 15.01 -24.16 -8.64
N GLU A 58 15.76 -25.18 -8.22
CA GLU A 58 17.20 -25.34 -8.54
C GLU A 58 17.48 -25.57 -10.02
N LYS A 59 16.50 -26.10 -10.78
CA LYS A 59 16.59 -26.31 -12.23
C LYS A 59 16.26 -25.05 -13.04
N ILE A 60 15.74 -24.01 -12.39
CA ILE A 60 15.43 -22.73 -13.01
C ILE A 60 16.59 -21.79 -12.70
N ALA A 61 17.31 -21.38 -13.74
CA ALA A 61 18.42 -20.44 -13.57
C ALA A 61 17.94 -19.12 -12.93
N ALA A 62 18.81 -18.47 -12.16
CA ALA A 62 18.53 -17.16 -11.59
C ALA A 62 18.14 -16.17 -12.71
N ALA A 63 17.08 -15.38 -12.47
CA ALA A 63 16.50 -14.44 -13.43
C ALA A 63 15.96 -15.06 -14.74
N ALA A 64 15.79 -16.38 -14.84
CA ALA A 64 15.20 -17.01 -16.03
C ALA A 64 13.71 -16.65 -16.24
N VAL A 65 12.98 -16.41 -15.14
CA VAL A 65 11.58 -15.98 -15.18
C VAL A 65 11.51 -14.47 -15.01
N ILE A 66 11.55 -13.76 -16.14
CA ILE A 66 11.40 -12.30 -16.22
C ILE A 66 9.93 -11.90 -16.42
N THR A 67 9.63 -10.61 -16.24
CA THR A 67 8.28 -10.06 -16.35
C THR A 67 7.59 -10.43 -17.66
N GLU A 68 8.31 -10.39 -18.78
CA GLU A 68 7.79 -10.71 -20.13
C GLU A 68 7.41 -12.19 -20.29
N LYS A 69 7.90 -13.07 -19.40
CA LYS A 69 7.56 -14.50 -19.37
C LYS A 69 6.35 -14.80 -18.47
N ILE A 70 5.92 -13.84 -17.65
CA ILE A 70 4.77 -13.96 -16.78
C ILE A 70 3.59 -13.30 -17.49
N ALA A 71 2.60 -14.10 -17.90
CA ALA A 71 1.40 -13.55 -18.51
C ALA A 71 0.64 -12.64 -17.53
N VAL A 72 -0.09 -11.67 -18.08
CA VAL A 72 -0.97 -10.79 -17.29
C VAL A 72 -1.96 -11.65 -16.50
N LEU A 73 -2.08 -11.39 -15.19
CA LEU A 73 -2.89 -12.16 -14.23
C LEU A 73 -2.44 -13.60 -13.96
N ALA A 74 -1.27 -14.04 -14.42
CA ALA A 74 -0.77 -15.40 -14.16
C ALA A 74 -0.50 -15.68 -12.66
N VAL A 75 -0.33 -14.63 -11.85
CA VAL A 75 -0.14 -14.74 -10.39
C VAL A 75 -1.46 -14.40 -9.70
N GLU A 76 -2.26 -15.43 -9.42
CA GLU A 76 -3.58 -15.31 -8.79
C GLU A 76 -3.48 -15.16 -7.25
N GLU A 77 -4.59 -14.72 -6.65
CA GLU A 77 -4.77 -14.60 -5.20
C GLU A 77 -4.60 -15.99 -4.54
N GLY A 78 -3.49 -16.17 -3.82
CA GLY A 78 -3.09 -17.45 -3.21
C GLY A 78 -1.80 -18.05 -3.79
N LYS A 79 -1.30 -17.56 -4.92
CA LYS A 79 0.05 -17.90 -5.41
C LYS A 79 1.17 -17.12 -4.70
N LEU A 80 0.82 -15.99 -4.08
CA LEU A 80 1.70 -15.23 -3.22
C LEU A 80 1.51 -15.68 -1.76
N ALA A 81 2.58 -16.17 -1.14
CA ALA A 81 2.59 -16.44 0.28
C ALA A 81 2.39 -15.15 1.11
N ALA A 82 1.90 -15.29 2.34
CA ALA A 82 1.80 -14.17 3.28
C ALA A 82 3.18 -13.51 3.45
N GLY A 83 3.24 -12.18 3.29
CA GLY A 83 4.49 -11.42 3.36
C GLY A 83 5.41 -11.52 2.13
N ALA A 84 5.00 -12.21 1.06
CA ALA A 84 5.79 -12.31 -0.17
C ALA A 84 6.04 -10.92 -0.81
N VAL A 85 5.09 -10.00 -0.69
CA VAL A 85 5.22 -8.59 -1.10
C VAL A 85 5.52 -7.75 0.14
N THR A 86 6.81 -7.43 0.32
CA THR A 86 7.31 -6.57 1.39
C THR A 86 7.33 -5.10 0.93
N GLU A 87 7.49 -4.16 1.86
CA GLU A 87 7.56 -2.72 1.56
C GLU A 87 8.54 -2.40 0.42
N GLY A 88 9.78 -2.90 0.49
CA GLY A 88 10.77 -2.67 -0.58
C GLY A 88 10.46 -3.30 -1.94
N LYS A 89 9.43 -4.15 -2.06
CA LYS A 89 8.96 -4.71 -3.34
C LYS A 89 7.83 -3.87 -3.95
N VAL A 90 7.25 -2.95 -3.19
CA VAL A 90 6.25 -2.00 -3.68
C VAL A 90 6.99 -0.77 -4.15
N GLY A 91 7.05 -0.56 -5.46
CA GLY A 91 7.71 0.61 -6.04
C GLY A 91 7.08 1.92 -5.58
N GLU A 92 7.84 3.02 -5.68
CA GLU A 92 7.32 4.35 -5.43
C GLU A 92 6.11 4.65 -6.33
N ALA A 93 5.06 5.23 -5.75
CA ALA A 93 3.77 5.49 -6.41
C ALA A 93 3.06 4.24 -7.00
N ALA A 94 3.51 3.02 -6.67
CA ALA A 94 2.87 1.80 -7.17
C ALA A 94 1.41 1.67 -6.69
N ILE A 95 1.08 2.24 -5.51
CA ILE A 95 -0.28 2.34 -4.99
C ILE A 95 -0.80 3.77 -5.23
N SER A 96 -1.52 3.95 -6.33
CA SER A 96 -2.22 5.20 -6.65
C SER A 96 -3.62 5.24 -6.02
N GLU A 97 -4.25 6.41 -6.00
CA GLU A 97 -5.59 6.61 -5.45
C GLU A 97 -6.62 5.64 -6.03
N VAL A 98 -6.62 5.44 -7.36
CA VAL A 98 -7.55 4.51 -8.03
C VAL A 98 -7.35 3.04 -7.64
N LYS A 99 -6.18 2.67 -7.11
CA LYS A 99 -5.90 1.31 -6.62
C LYS A 99 -6.37 1.09 -5.19
N LEU A 100 -6.71 2.15 -4.45
CA LEU A 100 -7.28 2.05 -3.12
C LEU A 100 -8.80 2.10 -3.22
N ALA A 101 -9.45 0.99 -2.87
CA ALA A 101 -10.90 0.97 -2.74
C ALA A 101 -11.38 1.96 -1.66
N VAL A 102 -12.59 2.49 -1.81
CA VAL A 102 -13.21 3.35 -0.80
C VAL A 102 -13.27 2.60 0.53
N GLY A 103 -12.75 3.21 1.59
CA GLY A 103 -12.67 2.60 2.92
C GLY A 103 -11.53 1.58 3.10
N ALA A 104 -10.65 1.39 2.12
CA ALA A 104 -9.49 0.51 2.24
C ALA A 104 -8.54 0.95 3.39
N VAL A 105 -8.39 2.26 3.61
CA VAL A 105 -7.64 2.84 4.74
C VAL A 105 -8.63 3.28 5.81
N THR A 106 -8.78 2.43 6.84
CA THR A 106 -9.61 2.69 8.02
C THR A 106 -8.82 3.41 9.10
N ASN A 107 -9.49 4.01 10.08
CA ASN A 107 -8.82 4.67 11.22
C ASN A 107 -7.82 3.74 11.93
N THR A 108 -8.13 2.45 12.04
CA THR A 108 -7.24 1.43 12.65
C THR A 108 -5.96 1.17 11.85
N LYS A 109 -5.93 1.49 10.55
CA LYS A 109 -4.76 1.38 9.68
C LYS A 109 -3.91 2.65 9.69
N ILE A 110 -4.44 3.77 10.19
CA ILE A 110 -3.72 5.01 10.36
C ILE A 110 -3.03 4.97 11.73
N GLY A 111 -1.71 4.80 11.72
CA GLY A 111 -0.92 4.78 12.95
C GLY A 111 -1.02 6.09 13.75
N ALA A 112 -0.72 6.03 15.04
CA ALA A 112 -0.65 7.23 15.88
C ALA A 112 0.34 8.25 15.27
N LEU A 113 -0.06 9.51 15.23
CA LEU A 113 0.72 10.62 14.65
C LEU A 113 1.03 10.48 13.14
N ALA A 114 0.43 9.50 12.44
CA ALA A 114 0.66 9.32 11.01
C ALA A 114 0.16 10.52 10.19
N VAL A 115 -0.83 11.27 10.69
CA VAL A 115 -1.29 12.54 10.10
C VAL A 115 -0.65 13.69 10.87
N SER A 116 0.54 14.11 10.40
CA SER A 116 1.27 15.28 10.88
C SER A 116 0.70 16.57 10.30
N GLU A 117 1.03 17.73 10.89
CA GLU A 117 0.56 19.05 10.44
C GLU A 117 0.72 19.27 8.94
N GLY A 118 1.91 18.99 8.38
CA GLY A 118 2.16 19.15 6.93
C GLY A 118 1.36 18.24 6.00
N LYS A 119 0.64 17.23 6.52
CA LYS A 119 -0.26 16.37 5.74
C LYS A 119 -1.69 16.90 5.70
N ILE A 120 -2.04 17.87 6.55
CA ILE A 120 -3.34 18.52 6.56
C ILE A 120 -3.22 19.77 5.70
N ALA A 121 -3.92 19.80 4.57
CA ALA A 121 -3.92 20.97 3.71
C ALA A 121 -4.49 22.20 4.43
N VAL A 122 -4.02 23.39 4.04
CA VAL A 122 -4.57 24.66 4.54
C VAL A 122 -6.07 24.70 4.30
N ASN A 123 -6.84 25.09 5.31
CA ASN A 123 -8.31 25.11 5.29
C ASN A 123 -9.00 23.74 5.11
N ALA A 124 -8.29 22.61 5.27
CA ALA A 124 -8.93 21.29 5.17
C ALA A 124 -9.93 21.01 6.30
N ILE A 125 -9.72 21.61 7.48
CA ILE A 125 -10.63 21.51 8.62
C ILE A 125 -11.54 22.74 8.64
N THR A 126 -12.69 22.60 7.99
CA THR A 126 -13.76 23.62 7.94
C THR A 126 -14.75 23.45 9.08
N GLU A 127 -15.60 24.45 9.32
CA GLU A 127 -16.59 24.46 10.41
C GLU A 127 -17.45 23.18 10.45
N ASN A 128 -17.97 22.75 9.30
CA ASN A 128 -18.79 21.54 9.19
C ASN A 128 -18.03 20.21 9.43
N LYS A 129 -16.69 20.25 9.55
CA LYS A 129 -15.87 19.08 9.93
C LYS A 129 -15.63 19.02 11.44
N ILE A 130 -15.90 20.10 12.16
CA ILE A 130 -15.79 20.16 13.61
C ILE A 130 -17.20 19.99 14.19
N ASN A 131 -17.44 18.88 14.86
CA ASN A 131 -18.72 18.66 15.53
C ASN A 131 -18.96 19.72 16.60
N ALA A 132 -20.24 20.05 16.83
CA ALA A 132 -20.62 20.91 17.94
C ALA A 132 -20.04 20.38 19.27
N ASN A 133 -19.48 21.28 20.08
CA ASN A 133 -18.80 20.97 21.34
C ASN A 133 -17.53 20.11 21.22
N ALA A 134 -16.96 19.91 20.03
CA ALA A 134 -15.70 19.17 19.89
C ALA A 134 -14.50 19.89 20.51
N VAL A 135 -14.52 21.24 20.50
CA VAL A 135 -13.48 22.09 21.11
C VAL A 135 -14.00 22.59 22.45
N VAL A 136 -13.77 21.80 23.50
CA VAL A 136 -14.09 22.18 24.89
C VAL A 136 -12.93 22.94 25.55
N ALA A 137 -13.18 23.60 26.68
CA ALA A 137 -12.19 24.42 27.38
C ALA A 137 -10.84 23.71 27.59
N ASP A 138 -10.84 22.45 28.04
CA ASP A 138 -9.61 21.67 28.27
C ASP A 138 -8.81 21.35 27.00
N LYS A 139 -9.39 21.54 25.81
CA LYS A 139 -8.70 21.40 24.52
C LYS A 139 -8.05 22.72 24.05
N ILE A 140 -8.40 23.83 24.68
CA ILE A 140 -7.84 25.14 24.38
C ILE A 140 -6.72 25.40 25.39
N ALA A 141 -5.49 25.50 24.91
CA ALA A 141 -4.37 25.84 25.78
C ALA A 141 -4.59 27.21 26.45
N ALA A 142 -4.09 27.37 27.67
CA ALA A 142 -4.15 28.64 28.38
C ALA A 142 -3.56 29.77 27.51
N ASN A 143 -4.26 30.91 27.44
CA ASN A 143 -3.91 32.07 26.62
C ASN A 143 -3.89 31.84 25.09
N ALA A 144 -4.42 30.72 24.58
CA ALA A 144 -4.46 30.47 23.13
C ALA A 144 -5.40 31.42 22.38
N VAL A 145 -6.48 31.89 23.03
CA VAL A 145 -7.40 32.88 22.48
C VAL A 145 -6.99 34.26 22.99
N THR A 146 -6.19 34.97 22.19
CA THR A 146 -5.78 36.36 22.48
C THR A 146 -6.76 37.35 21.87
N THR A 147 -6.67 38.63 22.26
CA THR A 147 -7.54 39.69 21.74
C THR A 147 -7.54 39.77 20.21
N ASP A 148 -6.38 39.62 19.57
CA ASP A 148 -6.26 39.66 18.09
C ASP A 148 -6.90 38.46 17.39
N LYS A 149 -7.25 37.40 18.13
CA LYS A 149 -8.00 36.23 17.59
C LYS A 149 -9.52 36.42 17.68
N LEU A 150 -9.99 37.43 18.42
CA LEU A 150 -11.40 37.77 18.53
C LEU A 150 -11.72 38.90 17.56
N ASN A 151 -12.66 38.66 16.66
CA ASN A 151 -13.19 39.73 15.83
C ASN A 151 -13.79 40.85 16.69
N ALA A 152 -13.75 42.08 16.20
CA ALA A 152 -14.42 43.21 16.87
C ALA A 152 -15.89 42.86 17.13
N LEU A 153 -16.37 43.16 18.34
CA LEU A 153 -17.73 42.86 18.81
C LEU A 153 -18.07 41.35 18.87
N ALA A 154 -17.09 40.45 18.80
CA ALA A 154 -17.35 39.02 18.90
C ALA A 154 -17.91 38.60 20.28
N VAL A 155 -17.52 39.31 21.34
CA VAL A 155 -18.02 39.09 22.71
C VAL A 155 -19.13 40.10 22.99
N VAL A 156 -20.38 39.68 22.80
CA VAL A 156 -21.58 40.48 23.07
C VAL A 156 -22.17 40.12 24.44
N ALA A 157 -23.02 40.99 24.99
CA ALA A 157 -23.62 40.80 26.32
C ALA A 157 -24.23 39.39 26.51
N GLY A 158 -24.97 38.86 25.52
CA GLY A 158 -25.56 37.53 25.60
C GLY A 158 -24.57 36.35 25.62
N LYS A 159 -23.27 36.59 25.37
CA LYS A 159 -22.20 35.58 25.47
C LYS A 159 -21.48 35.61 26.81
N ILE A 160 -21.71 36.64 27.63
CA ILE A 160 -21.13 36.79 28.96
C ILE A 160 -22.18 36.31 29.96
N ALA A 161 -21.84 35.30 30.76
CA ALA A 161 -22.73 34.85 31.82
C ALA A 161 -22.93 35.97 32.86
N ALA A 162 -24.09 35.98 33.53
CA ALA A 162 -24.32 36.88 34.65
C ALA A 162 -23.20 36.74 35.69
N ASP A 163 -22.76 37.86 36.26
CA ASP A 163 -21.69 37.96 37.26
C ASP A 163 -20.30 37.45 36.81
N ALA A 164 -20.12 37.10 35.54
CA ALA A 164 -18.84 36.59 35.04
C ALA A 164 -17.71 37.63 35.03
N ILE A 165 -18.05 38.93 35.09
CA ILE A 165 -17.08 40.02 35.14
C ILE A 165 -16.98 40.55 36.57
N GLU A 166 -15.96 40.11 37.29
CA GLU A 166 -15.65 40.62 38.62
C GLU A 166 -14.99 42.01 38.54
N SER A 167 -15.32 42.90 39.48
CA SER A 167 -14.73 44.25 39.56
C SER A 167 -13.21 44.23 39.65
N THR A 168 -12.62 43.19 40.24
CA THR A 168 -11.17 42.98 40.33
C THR A 168 -10.48 42.77 38.97
N LYS A 169 -11.24 42.42 37.93
CA LYS A 169 -10.75 42.23 36.55
C LYS A 169 -10.88 43.48 35.70
N ILE A 170 -11.58 44.50 36.18
CA ILE A 170 -11.69 45.80 35.54
C ILE A 170 -10.61 46.71 36.14
N LYS A 171 -9.69 47.19 35.30
CA LYS A 171 -8.67 48.14 35.77
C LYS A 171 -9.35 49.42 36.26
N ALA A 172 -8.81 50.02 37.32
CA ALA A 172 -9.23 51.35 37.76
C ALA A 172 -9.24 52.33 36.56
N ASP A 173 -10.28 53.17 36.50
CA ASP A 173 -10.53 54.14 35.42
C ASP A 173 -10.74 53.54 34.02
N ALA A 174 -10.88 52.21 33.86
CA ALA A 174 -11.15 51.60 32.56
C ALA A 174 -12.56 51.93 32.03
N VAL A 175 -13.50 52.21 32.93
CA VAL A 175 -14.86 52.66 32.59
C VAL A 175 -15.05 54.06 33.16
N THR A 176 -14.98 55.06 32.28
CA THR A 176 -15.14 56.48 32.63
C THR A 176 -16.57 56.97 32.37
N ALA A 177 -16.94 58.12 32.94
CA ALA A 177 -18.31 58.66 32.85
C ALA A 177 -18.81 58.85 31.40
N ASP A 178 -17.93 59.17 30.45
CA ASP A 178 -18.26 59.29 29.02
C ASP A 178 -18.57 57.93 28.35
N LYS A 179 -18.21 56.81 28.98
CA LYS A 179 -18.48 55.45 28.50
C LYS A 179 -19.81 54.88 28.98
N ILE A 180 -20.48 55.58 29.90
CA ILE A 180 -21.73 55.13 30.51
C ILE A 180 -22.85 56.06 30.05
N LEU A 181 -23.90 55.49 29.47
CA LEU A 181 -25.11 56.25 29.13
C LEU A 181 -25.77 56.78 30.42
N ALA A 182 -26.28 58.02 30.38
CA ALA A 182 -26.98 58.60 31.51
C ALA A 182 -28.16 57.71 31.96
N GLY A 183 -28.21 57.37 33.25
CA GLY A 183 -29.23 56.47 33.81
C GLY A 183 -29.00 54.97 33.57
N ALA A 184 -27.88 54.56 32.95
CA ALA A 184 -27.59 53.15 32.70
C ALA A 184 -27.22 52.35 33.97
N ILE A 185 -26.81 53.04 35.04
CA ILE A 185 -26.57 52.42 36.34
C ILE A 185 -27.88 52.45 37.11
N GLY A 186 -28.53 51.29 37.23
CA GLY A 186 -29.61 51.09 38.19
C GLY A 186 -29.03 51.06 39.58
N THR A 187 -29.41 52.00 40.45
CA THR A 187 -29.20 51.82 41.89
C THR A 187 -30.14 50.69 42.32
N GLU A 188 -29.60 49.52 42.64
CA GLU A 188 -30.41 48.53 43.35
C GLU A 188 -30.92 49.20 44.63
N LYS A 189 -32.24 49.13 44.80
CA LYS A 189 -32.87 49.54 46.04
C LYS A 189 -32.69 48.34 46.97
N ASP A 190 -32.00 48.55 48.08
CA ASP A 190 -31.76 47.57 49.15
C ASP A 190 -32.98 46.66 49.42
#